data_AF-A0A1I6K6C8-F1
#
_entry.id   AF-A0A1I6K6C8-F1
#
_cell.length_a   1.000
_cell.length_b   1.000
_cell.length_c   1.000
_cell.angle_alpha   90.00
_cell.angle_beta   90.00
_cell.angle_gamma   90.00
#
_symmetry.space_group_name_H-M   'P 1'
#
loop_
_entity.id
_entity.type
_entity.pdbx_description
1 polymer ?
#
loop_
_entity_poly.entity_id
_entity_poly.type
_entity_poly.pdbx_seq_one_letter_code
_entity_poly.pdbx_strand_id
1 'polypeptide(L)'
;MSTKPTGDAAIVDEFVAEAKALVAQAQPAEQLDMLDPVTPEEMLDAREQLGPAAGRLAVLRQARETKRGRPAGSRNKRTDEFKRYILGFGQHPALTLMQIQATPPEVLMEASKRDKVFSVNKEGKLVSYEETMSYEAAQALRVRCAEGLLPYLESKMPTAVDMTFSGVADLVIEGVTHTAAELADYTEVDILADDAEFAPADPEDEA
;
A
#
# COMPACT_ATOMS: atom_id res chain seq x y z
N MET A 1 48.79 7.79 13.86
CA MET A 1 47.98 8.41 14.93
C MET A 1 46.82 9.13 14.27
N SER A 2 45.68 8.45 14.10
CA SER A 2 44.50 9.03 13.44
C SER A 2 43.83 10.05 14.37
N THR A 3 43.58 11.25 13.86
CA THR A 3 42.97 12.37 14.58
C THR A 3 41.56 12.01 15.04
N LYS A 4 41.22 12.32 16.29
CA LYS A 4 39.87 12.11 16.86
C LYS A 4 38.83 12.83 15.98
N PRO A 5 37.81 12.14 15.43
CA PRO A 5 36.78 12.80 14.63
C PRO A 5 36.05 13.82 15.51
N THR A 6 35.91 15.05 15.03
CA THR A 6 35.27 16.15 15.77
C THR A 6 33.94 16.51 15.11
N GLY A 7 32.92 16.81 15.93
CA GLY A 7 31.63 17.34 15.50
C GLY A 7 30.84 16.39 14.60
N ASP A 8 30.65 16.79 13.35
CA ASP A 8 29.76 16.11 12.40
C ASP A 8 30.20 14.67 12.08
N ALA A 9 31.51 14.42 12.01
CA ALA A 9 32.03 13.06 11.77
C ALA A 9 31.73 12.12 12.95
N ALA A 10 31.79 12.63 14.19
CA ALA A 10 31.47 11.84 15.38
C ALA A 10 29.97 11.53 15.47
N ILE A 11 29.11 12.48 15.07
CA ILE A 11 27.66 12.30 15.02
C ILE A 11 27.29 11.25 13.97
N VAL A 12 27.89 11.32 12.77
CA VAL A 12 27.66 10.32 11.72
C VAL A 12 28.14 8.93 12.17
N ASP A 13 29.30 8.84 12.82
CA ASP A 13 29.81 7.57 13.34
C ASP A 13 28.91 6.99 14.44
N GLU A 14 28.35 7.84 15.31
CA GLU A 14 27.39 7.43 16.35
C GLU A 14 26.08 6.92 15.74
N PHE A 15 25.52 7.63 14.76
CA PHE A 15 24.34 7.19 14.01
C PHE A 15 24.57 5.87 13.27
N VAL A 16 25.75 5.71 12.66
CA VAL A 16 26.11 4.46 11.97
C VAL A 16 26.31 3.33 12.99
N ALA A 17 26.85 3.60 14.17
CA ALA A 17 26.99 2.63 15.24
C ALA A 17 25.62 2.20 15.80
N GLU A 18 24.70 3.13 16.01
CA GLU A 18 23.33 2.86 16.46
C GLU A 18 22.54 2.06 15.42
N ALA A 19 22.65 2.44 14.14
CA ALA A 19 22.04 1.69 13.03
C ALA A 19 22.60 0.26 12.94
N LYS A 20 23.91 0.08 13.10
CA LYS A 20 24.54 -1.26 13.14
C LYS A 20 24.07 -2.06 14.35
N ALA A 21 23.91 -1.44 15.51
CA ALA A 21 23.39 -2.10 16.71
C ALA A 21 21.94 -2.57 16.52
N LEU A 22 21.10 -1.74 15.89
CA LEU A 22 19.72 -2.11 15.55
C LEU A 22 19.65 -3.23 14.51
N VAL A 23 20.50 -3.20 13.49
CA VAL A 23 20.58 -4.26 12.48
C VAL A 23 21.11 -5.58 13.10
N ALA A 24 22.03 -5.50 14.05
CA ALA A 24 22.51 -6.69 14.77
C ALA A 24 21.46 -7.27 15.74
N GLN A 25 20.53 -6.44 16.24
CA GLN A 25 19.38 -6.90 17.04
C GLN A 25 18.26 -7.49 16.17
N ALA A 26 18.13 -7.08 14.92
CA ALA A 26 17.24 -7.71 13.96
C ALA A 26 17.83 -9.08 13.59
N GLN A 27 17.37 -10.15 14.22
CA GLN A 27 17.81 -11.50 13.93
C GLN A 27 17.27 -11.93 12.55
N PRO A 28 18.10 -12.00 11.49
CA PRO A 28 17.61 -12.38 10.16
C PRO A 28 17.13 -13.85 10.12
N ALA A 29 17.61 -14.69 11.04
CA ALA A 29 17.19 -16.08 11.19
C ALA A 29 15.69 -16.19 11.50
N GLU A 30 15.16 -15.39 12.43
CA GLU A 30 13.76 -15.46 12.85
C GLU A 30 12.76 -15.10 11.72
N GLN A 31 13.19 -14.31 10.72
CA GLN A 31 12.34 -13.95 9.58
C GLN A 31 12.31 -15.05 8.50
N LEU A 32 13.42 -15.79 8.33
CA LEU A 32 13.49 -16.89 7.37
C LEU A 32 12.75 -18.14 7.87
N ASP A 33 12.76 -18.37 9.19
CA ASP A 33 12.02 -19.45 9.84
C ASP A 33 10.48 -19.35 9.64
N MET A 34 9.97 -18.15 9.27
CA MET A 34 8.56 -17.93 8.92
C MET A 34 8.18 -18.45 7.52
N LEU A 35 9.17 -18.64 6.63
CA LEU A 35 8.96 -19.15 5.27
C LEU A 35 9.13 -20.68 5.19
N ASP A 36 9.61 -21.31 6.26
CA ASP A 36 9.79 -22.75 6.30
C ASP A 36 8.45 -23.47 6.23
N PRO A 37 8.38 -24.63 5.56
CA PRO A 37 7.19 -25.46 5.53
C PRO A 37 6.83 -25.94 6.95
N VAL A 38 5.56 -26.29 7.15
CA VAL A 38 5.09 -26.93 8.38
C VAL A 38 5.78 -28.28 8.51
N THR A 39 6.40 -28.55 9.65
CA THR A 39 7.12 -29.81 9.86
C THR A 39 6.16 -30.96 10.22
N PRO A 40 6.55 -32.23 10.00
CA PRO A 40 5.72 -33.37 10.40
C PRO A 40 5.46 -33.42 11.92
N GLU A 41 6.37 -32.91 12.73
CA GLU A 41 6.24 -32.82 14.20
C GLU A 41 5.16 -31.81 14.59
N GLU A 42 5.17 -30.62 13.98
CA GLU A 42 4.13 -29.58 14.17
C GLU A 42 2.72 -30.07 13.78
N MET A 43 2.63 -30.91 12.73
CA MET A 43 1.36 -31.52 12.33
C MET A 43 0.87 -32.57 13.34
N LEU A 44 1.78 -33.27 14.01
CA LEU A 44 1.44 -34.27 14.99
C LEU A 44 0.90 -33.61 16.26
N ASP A 45 1.58 -32.55 16.73
CA ASP A 45 1.13 -31.73 17.86
C ASP A 45 -0.25 -31.09 17.58
N ALA A 46 -0.45 -30.56 16.38
CA ALA A 46 -1.75 -30.00 15.97
C ALA A 46 -2.85 -31.07 15.91
N ARG A 47 -2.52 -32.31 15.55
CA ARG A 47 -3.47 -33.42 15.52
C ARG A 47 -3.81 -33.92 16.92
N GLU A 48 -2.86 -33.91 17.84
CA GLU A 48 -3.12 -34.22 19.26
C GLU A 48 -4.05 -33.17 19.88
N GLN A 49 -3.88 -31.90 19.54
CA GLN A 49 -4.74 -30.81 20.02
C GLN A 49 -6.17 -30.86 19.46
N LEU A 50 -6.34 -31.14 18.16
CA LEU A 50 -7.66 -31.18 17.50
C LEU A 50 -8.37 -32.55 17.67
N GLY A 51 -7.63 -33.59 18.03
CA GLY A 51 -8.14 -34.95 18.22
C GLY A 51 -8.10 -35.82 16.95
N PRO A 52 -8.34 -37.14 17.11
CA PRO A 52 -8.09 -38.14 16.06
C PRO A 52 -9.02 -38.03 14.84
N ALA A 53 -10.19 -37.39 15.00
CA ALA A 53 -11.19 -37.19 13.97
C ALA A 53 -10.96 -35.92 13.12
N ALA A 54 -9.95 -35.11 13.44
CA ALA A 54 -9.68 -33.87 12.72
C ALA A 54 -9.25 -34.14 11.26
N GLY A 55 -9.88 -33.44 10.32
CA GLY A 55 -9.53 -33.50 8.92
C GLY A 55 -8.12 -32.96 8.63
N ARG A 56 -7.47 -33.47 7.57
CA ARG A 56 -6.08 -33.09 7.20
C ARG A 56 -5.88 -31.57 7.06
N LEU A 57 -6.88 -30.86 6.54
CA LEU A 57 -6.82 -29.41 6.36
C LEU A 57 -6.94 -28.64 7.68
N ALA A 58 -7.71 -29.15 8.65
CA ALA A 58 -7.83 -28.55 9.97
C ALA A 58 -6.51 -28.65 10.75
N VAL A 59 -5.85 -29.82 10.68
CA VAL A 59 -4.51 -30.04 11.26
C VAL A 59 -3.48 -29.08 10.68
N LEU A 60 -3.47 -28.92 9.34
CA LEU A 60 -2.55 -27.98 8.67
C LEU A 60 -2.83 -26.52 9.03
N ARG A 61 -4.09 -26.13 9.18
CA ARG A 61 -4.47 -24.76 9.56
C ARG A 61 -4.01 -24.46 10.99
N GLN A 62 -4.31 -25.36 11.93
CA GLN A 62 -3.90 -25.25 13.32
C GLN A 62 -2.38 -25.20 13.44
N ALA A 63 -1.65 -26.07 12.72
CA ALA A 63 -0.18 -26.06 12.73
C ALA A 63 0.42 -24.75 12.18
N ARG A 64 -0.24 -24.09 11.22
CA ARG A 64 0.17 -22.77 10.72
C ARG A 64 -0.18 -21.63 11.67
N GLU A 65 -1.26 -21.75 12.41
CA GLU A 65 -1.71 -20.75 13.38
C GLU A 65 -0.86 -20.78 14.67
N THR A 66 -0.42 -21.97 15.09
CA THR A 66 0.52 -22.15 16.21
C THR A 66 1.96 -21.82 15.81
N LYS A 67 2.32 -21.98 14.53
CA LYS A 67 3.61 -21.52 14.02
C LYS A 67 3.73 -20.00 14.20
N ARG A 68 4.89 -19.56 14.68
CA ARG A 68 5.19 -18.21 15.16
C ARG A 68 5.13 -17.18 14.01
N GLY A 69 3.93 -16.81 13.61
CA GLY A 69 3.66 -15.77 12.62
C GLY A 69 3.57 -14.38 13.25
N ARG A 70 3.52 -13.36 12.37
CA ARG A 70 3.15 -12.00 12.77
C ARG A 70 1.79 -12.04 13.49
N PRO A 71 1.64 -11.44 14.69
CA PRO A 71 0.38 -11.47 15.41
C PRO A 71 -0.75 -10.92 14.53
N ALA A 72 -1.85 -11.66 14.49
CA ALA A 72 -3.03 -11.32 13.71
C ALA A 72 -3.48 -9.88 14.06
N GLY A 73 -3.65 -9.05 13.03
CA GLY A 73 -4.06 -7.66 13.20
C GLY A 73 -2.94 -6.66 13.55
N SER A 74 -1.67 -7.08 13.62
CA SER A 74 -0.59 -6.09 13.69
C SER A 74 -0.56 -5.28 12.38
N ARG A 75 -0.97 -4.01 12.45
CA ARG A 75 -0.86 -3.06 11.36
C ARG A 75 0.62 -2.86 11.02
N ASN A 76 0.96 -2.54 9.76
CA ASN A 76 2.31 -2.07 9.40
C ASN A 76 2.58 -0.78 10.17
N LYS A 77 3.19 -0.91 11.36
CA LYS A 77 3.17 0.12 12.41
C LYS A 77 4.04 1.35 12.15
N ARG A 78 4.43 1.65 10.91
CA ARG A 78 5.32 2.81 10.65
C ARG A 78 5.07 3.56 9.34
N THR A 79 4.37 3.00 8.37
CA THR A 79 4.14 3.67 7.09
C THR A 79 2.94 4.61 7.11
N ASP A 80 1.86 4.26 7.80
CA ASP A 80 0.63 5.07 7.79
C ASP A 80 0.77 6.36 8.61
N GLU A 81 1.37 6.28 9.81
CA GLU A 81 1.61 7.46 10.66
C GLU A 81 2.62 8.41 10.03
N PHE A 82 3.67 7.88 9.41
CA PHE A 82 4.65 8.67 8.66
C PHE A 82 4.03 9.30 7.41
N LYS A 83 3.21 8.55 6.67
CA LYS A 83 2.43 9.09 5.55
C LYS A 83 1.51 10.23 6.02
N ARG A 84 0.77 10.04 7.11
CA ARG A 84 -0.10 11.09 7.68
C ARG A 84 0.70 12.31 8.14
N TYR A 85 1.85 12.10 8.77
CA TYR A 85 2.75 13.17 9.20
C TYR A 85 3.24 13.98 8.00
N ILE A 86 3.76 13.33 6.94
CA ILE A 86 4.22 14.00 5.72
C ILE A 86 3.08 14.75 5.02
N LEU A 87 1.89 14.14 4.92
CA LEU A 87 0.71 14.78 4.33
C LEU A 87 0.19 15.97 5.16
N GLY A 88 0.57 16.08 6.44
CA GLY A 88 0.32 17.27 7.24
C GLY A 88 1.08 18.51 6.74
N PHE A 89 2.19 18.33 6.02
CA PHE A 89 3.01 19.43 5.49
C PHE A 89 2.69 19.81 4.05
N GLY A 90 1.93 18.99 3.30
CA GLY A 90 1.74 19.24 1.88
C GLY A 90 0.74 18.33 1.18
N GLN A 91 0.56 18.58 -0.12
CA GLN A 91 -0.35 17.80 -0.96
C GLN A 91 0.16 16.37 -1.17
N HIS A 92 -0.78 15.45 -1.39
CA HIS A 92 -0.42 14.08 -1.74
C HIS A 92 0.35 14.08 -3.07
N PRO A 93 1.49 13.37 -3.18
CA PRO A 93 2.34 13.42 -4.37
C PRO A 93 1.61 12.98 -5.65
N ALA A 94 0.67 12.04 -5.55
CA ALA A 94 -0.16 11.64 -6.69
C ALA A 94 -1.01 12.82 -7.25
N LEU A 95 -1.49 13.72 -6.40
CA LEU A 95 -2.24 14.90 -6.85
C LEU A 95 -1.32 15.86 -7.59
N THR A 96 -0.10 16.08 -7.09
CA THR A 96 0.90 16.91 -7.76
C THR A 96 1.28 16.33 -9.12
N LEU A 97 1.50 15.01 -9.21
CA LEU A 97 1.78 14.34 -10.49
C LEU A 97 0.61 14.50 -11.47
N MET A 98 -0.63 14.37 -10.99
CA MET A 98 -1.82 14.51 -11.83
C MET A 98 -2.01 15.95 -12.32
N GLN A 99 -1.79 16.94 -11.46
CA GLN A 99 -1.82 18.36 -11.83
C GLN A 99 -0.78 18.66 -12.92
N ILE A 100 0.45 18.15 -12.77
CA ILE A 100 1.50 18.37 -13.75
C ILE A 100 1.19 17.65 -15.07
N GLN A 101 0.67 16.42 -15.02
CA GLN A 101 0.28 15.66 -16.21
C GLN A 101 -0.87 16.34 -16.98
N ALA A 102 -1.84 16.92 -16.27
CA ALA A 102 -2.95 17.69 -16.84
C ALA A 102 -2.52 19.06 -17.41
N THR A 103 -1.44 19.64 -16.89
CA THR A 103 -0.94 20.95 -17.35
C THR A 103 -0.32 20.83 -18.74
N PRO A 104 -0.67 21.71 -19.70
CA PRO A 104 -0.06 21.72 -21.02
C PRO A 104 1.41 22.17 -20.97
N PRO A 105 2.26 21.67 -21.89
CA PRO A 105 3.71 21.89 -21.83
C PRO A 105 4.09 23.37 -21.93
N GLU A 106 3.32 24.20 -22.63
CA GLU A 106 3.56 25.63 -22.78
C GLU A 106 3.45 26.37 -21.44
N VAL A 107 2.47 25.98 -20.61
CA VAL A 107 2.26 26.56 -19.28
C VAL A 107 3.39 26.14 -18.33
N LEU A 108 3.88 24.90 -18.45
CA LEU A 108 5.05 24.45 -17.69
C LEU A 108 6.32 25.22 -18.08
N MET A 109 6.49 25.51 -19.37
CA MET A 109 7.58 26.35 -19.87
C MET A 109 7.50 27.76 -19.30
N GLU A 110 6.31 28.35 -19.27
CA GLU A 110 6.12 29.67 -18.70
C GLU A 110 6.36 29.70 -17.19
N ALA A 111 5.84 28.73 -16.45
CA ALA A 111 6.07 28.58 -15.01
C ALA A 111 7.55 28.32 -14.67
N SER A 112 8.35 27.85 -15.64
CA SER A 112 9.78 27.58 -15.45
C SER A 112 10.69 28.80 -15.57
N LYS A 113 10.17 29.92 -16.10
CA LYS A 113 10.95 31.14 -16.35
C LYS A 113 11.64 31.58 -15.06
N ARG A 114 12.98 31.63 -15.10
CA ARG A 114 13.79 32.12 -13.99
C ARG A 114 14.83 33.10 -14.50
N ASP A 115 14.85 34.27 -13.89
CA ASP A 115 15.86 35.28 -14.13
C ASP A 115 17.15 34.84 -13.43
N LYS A 116 18.15 34.45 -14.22
CA LYS A 116 19.50 34.24 -13.71
C LYS A 116 20.37 35.43 -14.08
N VAL A 117 20.87 36.09 -13.05
CA VAL A 117 21.87 37.14 -13.19
C VAL A 117 23.24 36.47 -13.28
N PHE A 118 23.85 36.52 -14.47
CA PHE A 118 25.19 36.01 -14.69
C PHE A 118 26.14 37.17 -14.96
N SER A 119 26.90 37.52 -13.93
CA SER A 119 28.01 38.47 -13.97
C SER A 119 27.63 39.95 -14.11
N VAL A 120 28.45 40.76 -13.45
CA VAL A 120 28.45 42.22 -13.57
C VAL A 120 29.49 42.54 -14.65
N ASN A 121 29.07 43.23 -15.72
CA ASN A 121 30.01 43.72 -16.72
C ASN A 121 31.03 44.68 -16.07
N LYS A 122 32.17 44.93 -16.73
CA LYS A 122 33.18 45.93 -16.29
C LYS A 122 32.59 47.35 -16.11
N GLU A 123 31.40 47.61 -16.65
CA GLU A 123 30.64 48.87 -16.53
C GLU A 123 29.56 48.85 -15.43
N GLY A 124 29.53 47.82 -14.57
CA GLY A 124 28.60 47.77 -13.43
C GLY A 124 27.15 47.39 -13.77
N LYS A 125 26.82 47.13 -15.04
CA LYS A 125 25.50 46.62 -15.45
C LYS A 125 25.43 45.11 -15.29
N LEU A 126 24.40 44.65 -14.59
CA LEU A 126 24.06 43.24 -14.44
C LEU A 126 23.49 42.72 -15.77
N VAL A 127 24.05 41.62 -16.29
CA VAL A 127 23.47 40.92 -17.44
C VAL A 127 22.57 39.80 -16.92
N SER A 128 21.26 39.98 -17.08
CA SER A 128 20.26 38.96 -16.78
C SER A 128 19.90 38.20 -18.05
N TYR A 129 19.90 36.87 -17.98
CA TYR A 129 19.31 36.01 -19.00
C TYR A 129 18.15 35.22 -18.40
N GLU A 130 17.07 35.09 -19.15
CA GLU A 130 15.92 34.26 -18.79
C GLU A 130 16.20 32.81 -19.21
N GLU A 131 16.22 31.89 -18.24
CA GLU A 131 16.28 30.47 -18.52
C GLU A 131 14.87 29.88 -18.49
N THR A 132 14.49 29.20 -19.57
CA THR A 132 13.21 28.49 -19.69
C THR A 132 13.47 27.03 -20.01
N MET A 133 12.66 26.12 -19.45
CA MET A 133 12.72 24.72 -19.87
C MET A 133 12.38 24.60 -21.36
N SER A 134 13.01 23.66 -22.06
CA SER A 134 12.65 23.35 -23.44
C SER A 134 11.31 22.61 -23.50
N TYR A 135 10.64 22.67 -24.66
CA TYR A 135 9.39 21.95 -24.89
C TYR A 135 9.57 20.43 -24.70
N GLU A 136 10.69 19.88 -25.17
CA GLU A 136 11.03 18.46 -24.98
C GLU A 136 11.14 18.10 -23.49
N ALA A 137 11.77 18.95 -22.68
CA ALA A 137 11.87 18.75 -21.24
C ALA A 137 10.49 18.79 -20.55
N ALA A 138 9.63 19.73 -20.95
CA ALA A 138 8.26 19.81 -20.45
C ALA A 138 7.44 18.57 -20.81
N GLN A 139 7.54 18.08 -22.05
CA GLN A 139 6.85 16.89 -22.50
C GLN A 139 7.37 15.62 -21.83
N ALA A 140 8.69 15.48 -21.69
CA ALA A 140 9.31 14.35 -20.98
C ALA A 140 8.87 14.30 -19.51
N LEU A 141 8.73 15.46 -18.86
CA LEU A 141 8.25 15.54 -17.48
C LEU A 141 6.81 15.03 -17.37
N ARG A 142 5.93 15.39 -18.31
CA ARG A 142 4.55 14.87 -18.36
C ARG A 142 4.50 13.37 -18.58
N VAL A 143 5.34 12.83 -19.47
CA VAL A 143 5.43 11.37 -19.71
C VAL A 143 5.82 10.62 -18.43
N ARG A 144 6.82 11.11 -17.69
CA ARG A 144 7.23 10.50 -16.41
C ARG A 144 6.11 10.55 -15.37
N CYS A 145 5.33 11.63 -15.32
CA CYS A 145 4.17 11.71 -14.43
C CYS A 145 3.11 10.68 -14.82
N ALA A 146 2.85 10.50 -16.12
CA ALA A 146 1.91 9.49 -16.62
C ALA A 146 2.38 8.06 -16.28
N GLU A 147 3.65 7.73 -16.50
CA GLU A 147 4.24 6.43 -16.14
C GLU A 147 4.10 6.14 -14.64
N GLY A 148 4.32 7.14 -13.78
CA GLY A 148 4.15 6.99 -12.34
C GLY A 148 2.70 6.82 -11.88
N LEU A 149 1.73 7.33 -12.64
CA LEU A 149 0.30 7.26 -12.32
C LEU A 149 -0.41 6.06 -12.93
N LEU A 150 0.06 5.55 -14.08
CA LEU A 150 -0.55 4.42 -14.80
C LEU A 150 -0.85 3.21 -13.89
N PRO A 151 0.05 2.75 -13.00
CA PRO A 151 -0.22 1.62 -12.12
C PRO A 151 -1.34 1.86 -11.11
N TYR A 152 -1.72 3.11 -10.83
CA TYR A 152 -2.77 3.44 -9.88
C TYR A 152 -4.11 3.72 -10.55
N LEU A 153 -4.10 4.08 -11.84
CA LEU A 153 -5.31 4.37 -12.62
C LEU A 153 -5.79 3.15 -13.42
N GLU A 154 -4.88 2.40 -14.03
CA GLU A 154 -5.20 1.27 -14.92
C GLU A 154 -5.08 -0.08 -14.22
N SER A 155 -4.38 -0.16 -13.09
CA SER A 155 -4.40 -1.38 -12.29
C SER A 155 -5.73 -1.51 -11.55
N LYS A 156 -6.17 -2.74 -11.36
CA LYS A 156 -7.30 -3.04 -10.49
C LYS A 156 -7.00 -2.44 -9.12
N MET A 157 -7.80 -1.46 -8.69
CA MET A 157 -7.75 -0.99 -7.32
C MET A 157 -7.93 -2.23 -6.43
N PRO A 158 -7.01 -2.52 -5.49
CA PRO A 158 -7.29 -3.55 -4.51
C PRO A 158 -8.57 -3.11 -3.80
N THR A 159 -9.60 -3.96 -3.84
CA THR A 159 -10.81 -3.73 -3.06
C THR A 159 -10.36 -3.51 -1.64
N ALA A 160 -10.54 -2.28 -1.13
CA ALA A 160 -10.27 -1.97 0.25
C ALA A 160 -11.31 -2.75 1.06
N VAL A 161 -10.96 -3.97 1.45
CA VAL A 161 -11.74 -4.75 2.40
C VAL A 161 -11.48 -4.09 3.74
N ASP A 162 -12.30 -3.10 4.08
CA ASP A 162 -12.42 -2.67 5.46
C ASP A 162 -12.95 -3.87 6.24
N MET A 163 -12.08 -4.49 7.04
CA MET A 163 -12.44 -5.58 7.95
C MET A 163 -13.24 -5.04 9.15
N THR A 164 -14.22 -4.17 8.91
CA THR A 164 -15.25 -3.84 9.90
C THR A 164 -16.29 -4.94 10.01
N PHE A 165 -16.31 -5.91 9.07
CA PHE A 165 -17.11 -7.11 9.17
C PHE A 165 -16.26 -8.31 9.60
N SER A 166 -16.31 -8.64 10.89
CA SER A 166 -15.85 -9.91 11.42
C SER A 166 -17.00 -10.92 11.36
N GLY A 167 -17.37 -11.33 10.15
CA GLY A 167 -18.29 -12.46 9.94
C GLY A 167 -17.64 -13.44 8.99
N VAL A 168 -17.72 -14.73 9.32
CA VAL A 168 -17.33 -15.80 8.41
C VAL A 168 -18.32 -15.77 7.25
N ALA A 169 -17.93 -15.19 6.12
CA ALA A 169 -18.70 -15.30 4.89
C ALA A 169 -18.47 -16.70 4.34
N ASP A 170 -19.32 -17.65 4.73
CA ASP A 170 -19.28 -18.99 4.19
C ASP A 170 -19.85 -18.97 2.77
N LEU A 171 -19.00 -19.26 1.78
CA LEU A 171 -19.41 -19.33 0.39
C LEU A 171 -20.10 -20.66 0.15
N VAL A 172 -21.43 -20.65 0.19
CA VAL A 172 -22.24 -21.83 -0.09
C VAL A 172 -22.32 -22.04 -1.61
N ILE A 173 -21.58 -23.05 -2.09
CA ILE A 173 -21.66 -23.56 -3.46
C ILE A 173 -22.34 -24.93 -3.44
N GLU A 174 -23.50 -25.00 -4.09
CA GLU A 174 -24.30 -26.22 -4.27
C GLU A 174 -23.46 -27.33 -4.94
N GLY A 175 -23.39 -28.49 -4.28
CA GLY A 175 -22.68 -29.66 -4.77
C GLY A 175 -21.17 -29.71 -4.48
N VAL A 176 -20.58 -28.65 -3.89
CA VAL A 176 -19.16 -28.62 -3.50
C VAL A 176 -18.98 -28.49 -1.99
N THR A 177 -19.75 -27.61 -1.35
CA THR A 177 -19.64 -27.33 0.09
C THR A 177 -20.83 -27.84 0.90
N HIS A 178 -22.00 -27.90 0.27
CA HIS A 178 -23.26 -28.29 0.90
C HIS A 178 -24.10 -29.11 -0.10
N THR A 179 -24.88 -30.05 0.41
CA THR A 179 -25.85 -30.82 -0.37
C THR A 179 -27.12 -29.99 -0.60
N ALA A 180 -27.90 -30.30 -1.65
CA ALA A 180 -29.12 -29.56 -2.00
C ALA A 180 -30.16 -29.50 -0.85
N ALA A 181 -30.13 -30.49 0.06
CA ALA A 181 -30.97 -30.50 1.25
C ALA A 181 -30.50 -29.50 2.33
N GLU A 182 -29.18 -29.33 2.50
CA GLU A 182 -28.61 -28.38 3.47
C GLU A 182 -28.75 -26.93 3.00
N LEU A 183 -28.85 -26.68 1.69
CA LEU A 183 -29.09 -25.36 1.12
C LEU A 183 -30.48 -24.80 1.43
N ALA A 184 -31.49 -25.67 1.54
CA ALA A 184 -32.86 -25.25 1.83
C ALA A 184 -32.98 -24.58 3.21
N ASP A 185 -32.24 -25.10 4.21
CA ASP A 185 -32.24 -24.58 5.58
C ASP A 185 -31.58 -23.20 5.70
N TYR A 186 -30.63 -22.86 4.82
CA TYR A 186 -29.95 -21.55 4.84
C TYR A 186 -30.74 -20.44 4.14
N THR A 187 -31.60 -20.78 3.17
CA THR A 187 -32.35 -19.77 2.40
C THR A 187 -33.55 -19.19 3.14
N GLU A 188 -34.04 -19.84 4.21
CA GLU A 188 -35.27 -19.42 4.88
C GLU A 188 -35.08 -18.42 6.03
N VAL A 189 -33.85 -18.13 6.49
CA VAL A 189 -33.67 -17.43 7.77
C VAL A 189 -33.34 -15.92 7.70
N ASP A 190 -32.76 -15.33 6.64
CA ASP A 190 -32.35 -13.91 6.74
C ASP A 190 -32.39 -13.09 5.42
N ILE A 191 -33.53 -13.11 4.72
CA ILE A 191 -33.90 -12.02 3.80
C ILE A 191 -35.19 -11.36 4.33
N LEU A 192 -35.12 -10.83 5.55
CA LEU A 192 -36.15 -9.90 6.05
C LEU A 192 -35.86 -8.51 5.47
N ALA A 193 -36.43 -8.30 4.29
CA ALA A 193 -37.02 -7.07 3.77
C ALA A 193 -36.46 -5.73 4.26
N ASP A 194 -35.61 -5.12 3.42
CA ASP A 194 -35.50 -3.66 3.26
C ASP A 194 -35.59 -3.27 1.76
N ASP A 195 -36.30 -4.06 0.95
CA ASP A 195 -36.54 -3.79 -0.49
C ASP A 195 -37.86 -3.03 -0.71
N ALA A 196 -38.01 -1.89 -0.05
CA ALA A 196 -39.11 -0.97 -0.30
C ALA A 196 -38.65 0.28 -1.07
N GLU A 197 -37.78 0.15 -2.09
CA GLU A 197 -37.43 1.32 -2.92
C GLU A 197 -36.87 0.96 -4.31
N PHE A 198 -37.52 0.05 -5.05
CA PHE A 198 -37.31 -0.04 -6.51
C PHE A 198 -38.52 -0.63 -7.23
N ALA A 199 -39.63 0.12 -7.27
CA ALA A 199 -40.73 -0.19 -8.17
C ALA A 199 -40.36 0.31 -9.59
N PRO A 200 -40.39 -0.54 -10.63
CA PRO A 200 -40.27 -0.08 -12.01
C PRO A 200 -41.52 0.74 -12.37
N ALA A 201 -41.31 1.92 -12.95
CA ALA A 201 -42.40 2.79 -13.42
C ALA A 201 -43.24 2.08 -14.50
N ASP A 202 -44.56 2.10 -14.32
CA ASP A 202 -45.55 1.59 -15.28
C ASP A 202 -45.42 2.32 -16.63
N PRO A 203 -45.42 1.61 -17.78
CA PRO A 203 -45.29 2.20 -19.09
C PRO A 203 -46.63 2.37 -19.80
N GLU A 204 -47.61 3.08 -19.23
CA GLU A 204 -48.83 3.48 -19.96
C GLU A 204 -49.36 4.83 -19.43
N ASP A 205 -48.93 5.94 -20.04
CA ASP A 205 -49.67 7.21 -20.08
C ASP A 205 -48.98 8.21 -21.03
N GLU A 206 -49.13 8.02 -22.35
CA GLU A 206 -49.12 9.12 -23.32
C GLU A 206 -50.16 8.83 -24.42
N ALA A 207 -51.31 9.48 -24.29
CA ALA A 207 -52.28 9.71 -25.35
C ALA A 207 -52.07 11.12 -25.93
#